data_AF-A0A2N8KA07-F1
#
_entry.id   AF-A0A2N8KA07-F1
#
_cell.length_a   1.000
_cell.length_b   1.000
_cell.length_c   1.000
_cell.angle_alpha   90.00
_cell.angle_beta   90.00
_cell.angle_gamma   90.00
#
_symmetry.space_group_name_H-M   'P 1'
#
loop_
_entity.id
_entity.type
_entity.pdbx_description
1 polymer ?
#
loop_
_entity_poly.entity_id
_entity_poly.type
_entity_poly.pdbx_seq_one_letter_code
_entity_poly.pdbx_strand_id
1 'polypeptide(L)'
;MRLPLRILPAAPVLALALTSAGCVPYPVYKTLQPEARLTVLDEAERPVADARVVLISSAYPYGRERFRNETRSAADGAAAFPAIREWRAESMMLHGAQTYFWNWCVEKTGYETYETMNREPDGFEPRAQVRLRAGESRSCNSAQPPLTPRPRP
;
A
#
# COMPACT_ATOMS: atom_id res chain seq x y z
N MET A 1 -52.43 9.46 -42.45
CA MET A 1 -51.11 10.12 -42.41
C MET A 1 -50.13 9.19 -41.69
N ARG A 2 -49.10 8.70 -42.38
CA ARG A 2 -48.09 7.79 -41.81
C ARG A 2 -46.91 8.63 -41.31
N LEU A 3 -46.60 8.57 -40.02
CA LEU A 3 -45.39 9.19 -39.46
C LEU A 3 -44.17 8.36 -39.95
N PRO A 4 -43.18 8.94 -40.65
CA PRO A 4 -41.96 8.22 -40.93
C PRO A 4 -41.16 8.12 -39.63
N LEU A 5 -40.94 6.89 -39.17
CA LEU A 5 -40.00 6.57 -38.11
C LEU A 5 -38.61 7.00 -38.60
N ARG A 6 -38.16 8.20 -38.21
CA ARG A 6 -36.81 8.68 -38.51
C ARG A 6 -35.84 7.75 -37.78
N ILE A 7 -35.16 6.91 -38.56
CA ILE A 7 -34.00 6.15 -38.09
C ILE A 7 -32.97 7.20 -37.67
N LEU A 8 -32.90 7.48 -36.36
CA LEU A 8 -31.82 8.29 -35.80
C LEU A 8 -30.50 7.60 -36.20
N PRO A 9 -29.51 8.32 -36.75
CA PRO A 9 -28.26 7.71 -37.14
C PRO A 9 -27.58 7.21 -35.85
N ALA A 10 -27.56 5.90 -35.64
CA ALA A 10 -26.92 5.27 -34.49
C ALA A 10 -25.38 5.43 -34.53
N ALA A 11 -24.82 5.68 -35.71
CA ALA A 11 -23.39 5.83 -35.95
C ALA A 11 -22.71 6.98 -35.17
N PRO A 12 -23.20 8.24 -35.16
CA PRO A 12 -22.61 9.32 -34.37
C PRO A 12 -22.70 9.09 -32.86
N VAL A 13 -23.77 8.45 -32.37
CA VAL A 13 -23.92 8.12 -30.94
C VAL A 13 -22.90 7.06 -30.52
N LEU A 14 -22.69 6.04 -31.36
CA LEU A 14 -21.71 4.99 -31.10
C LEU A 14 -20.26 5.53 -31.17
N ALA A 15 -19.96 6.42 -32.11
CA ALA A 15 -18.66 7.06 -32.24
C ALA A 15 -18.32 7.95 -31.03
N LEU A 16 -19.29 8.70 -30.49
CA LEU A 16 -19.11 9.51 -29.29
C LEU A 16 -18.95 8.64 -28.02
N ALA A 17 -19.69 7.54 -27.92
CA ALA A 17 -19.54 6.59 -26.82
C ALA A 17 -18.13 5.97 -26.77
N LEU A 18 -17.60 5.56 -27.93
CA LEU A 18 -16.27 4.95 -28.04
C LEU A 18 -15.13 5.93 -27.72
N THR A 19 -15.24 7.20 -28.11
CA THR A 19 -14.21 8.21 -27.81
C THR A 19 -14.25 8.70 -26.35
N SER A 20 -15.39 8.59 -25.67
CA SER A 20 -15.51 8.96 -24.25
C SER A 20 -14.94 7.94 -23.28
N ALA A 21 -14.71 6.68 -23.71
CA ALA A 21 -14.27 5.59 -22.84
C ALA A 21 -12.93 5.86 -22.12
N GLY A 22 -12.05 6.70 -22.69
CA GLY A 22 -10.79 7.10 -22.05
C GLY A 22 -10.94 8.14 -20.94
N CYS A 23 -12.08 8.83 -20.86
CA CYS A 23 -12.35 9.92 -19.93
C CYS A 23 -13.33 9.54 -18.80
N VAL A 24 -13.96 8.37 -18.89
CA VAL A 24 -14.91 7.90 -17.87
C VAL A 24 -14.14 7.13 -16.81
N PRO A 25 -14.16 7.56 -15.53
CA PRO A 25 -13.57 6.79 -14.46
C PRO A 25 -14.21 5.40 -14.39
N TYR A 26 -13.39 4.38 -14.29
CA TYR A 26 -13.85 2.99 -14.16
C TYR A 26 -13.62 2.50 -12.73
N PRO A 27 -14.56 1.73 -12.17
CA PRO A 27 -14.39 1.17 -10.84
C PRO A 27 -13.37 0.03 -10.88
N VAL A 28 -12.42 0.06 -9.95
CA VAL A 28 -11.46 -1.01 -9.71
C VAL A 28 -11.50 -1.39 -8.25
N TYR A 29 -11.59 -2.68 -7.96
CA TYR A 29 -11.48 -3.17 -6.60
C TYR A 29 -10.01 -3.34 -6.22
N LYS A 30 -9.54 -2.56 -5.26
CA LYS A 30 -8.11 -2.50 -4.88
C LYS A 30 -7.90 -3.07 -3.49
N THR A 31 -6.80 -3.81 -3.32
CA THR A 31 -6.25 -4.12 -2.01
C THR A 31 -5.36 -2.96 -1.60
N LEU A 32 -5.78 -2.21 -0.58
CA LEU A 32 -5.03 -1.06 -0.06
C LEU A 32 -4.04 -1.48 1.03
N GLN A 33 -4.40 -2.55 1.74
CA GLN A 33 -3.58 -3.25 2.71
C GLN A 33 -3.89 -4.75 2.56
N PRO A 34 -2.89 -5.63 2.39
CA PRO A 34 -3.11 -7.06 2.37
C PRO A 34 -3.45 -7.57 3.77
N GLU A 35 -4.02 -8.76 3.84
CA GLU A 35 -3.96 -9.51 5.09
C GLU A 35 -2.50 -9.86 5.34
N ALA A 36 -1.99 -9.52 6.51
CA ALA A 36 -0.58 -9.66 6.80
C ALA A 36 -0.35 -10.05 8.27
N ARG A 37 0.69 -10.82 8.52
CA ARG A 37 1.11 -11.27 9.84
C ARG A 37 2.63 -11.19 9.95
N LEU A 38 3.11 -10.58 11.02
CA LEU A 38 4.54 -10.49 11.31
C LEU A 38 4.81 -11.16 12.66
N THR A 39 5.88 -11.95 12.74
CA THR A 39 6.35 -12.53 14.01
C THR A 39 7.62 -11.80 14.44
N VAL A 40 7.62 -11.23 15.65
CA VAL A 40 8.75 -10.50 16.22
C VAL A 40 9.54 -11.41 17.16
N LEU A 41 10.81 -11.61 16.85
CA LEU A 41 11.75 -12.41 17.63
C LEU A 41 12.95 -11.55 18.06
N ASP A 42 13.64 -11.94 19.13
CA ASP A 42 14.96 -11.42 19.49
C ASP A 42 16.10 -12.24 18.86
N GLU A 43 17.35 -11.83 19.09
CA GLU A 43 18.53 -12.54 18.54
C GLU A 43 18.65 -14.00 19.01
N ALA A 44 18.08 -14.32 20.18
CA ALA A 44 18.01 -15.66 20.75
C ALA A 44 16.75 -16.44 20.30
N GLU A 45 16.04 -15.97 19.27
CA GLU A 45 14.83 -16.57 18.70
C GLU A 45 13.64 -16.64 19.68
N ARG A 46 13.65 -15.79 20.72
CA ARG A 46 12.54 -15.69 21.67
C ARG A 46 11.52 -14.66 21.18
N PRO A 47 10.21 -14.90 21.38
CA PRO A 47 9.18 -13.96 20.98
C PRO A 47 9.31 -12.64 21.75
N VAL A 48 9.20 -11.53 21.04
CA VAL A 48 9.19 -10.19 21.62
C VAL A 48 7.76 -9.68 21.67
N ALA A 49 7.21 -9.65 22.88
CA ALA A 49 5.87 -9.12 23.15
C ALA A 49 5.87 -7.59 23.23
N ASP A 50 4.71 -7.00 22.93
CA ASP A 50 4.45 -5.57 23.06
C ASP A 50 5.44 -4.70 22.24
N ALA A 51 5.95 -5.22 21.12
CA ALA A 51 6.58 -4.42 20.09
C ALA A 51 5.49 -3.73 19.28
N ARG A 52 5.66 -2.43 19.00
CA ARG A 52 4.73 -1.72 18.12
C ARG A 52 5.09 -2.06 16.69
N VAL A 53 4.12 -2.62 15.97
CA VAL A 53 4.25 -3.03 14.57
C VAL A 53 3.37 -2.10 13.76
N VAL A 54 3.94 -1.47 12.74
CA VAL A 54 3.25 -0.57 11.82
C VAL A 54 3.33 -1.15 10.42
N LEU A 55 2.17 -1.30 9.78
CA LEU A 55 2.04 -1.64 8.37
C LEU A 55 1.77 -0.35 7.58
N ILE A 56 2.73 0.03 6.75
CA ILE A 56 2.72 1.28 5.99
C ILE A 56 2.24 0.97 4.58
N SER A 57 1.15 1.59 4.16
CA SER A 57 0.59 1.46 2.82
C SER A 57 0.94 2.68 1.98
N SER A 58 1.64 2.46 0.88
CA SER A 58 2.05 3.49 -0.08
C SER A 58 1.51 3.14 -1.47
N ALA A 59 1.46 4.11 -2.40
CA ALA A 59 1.01 3.85 -3.76
C ALA A 59 1.76 4.67 -4.81
N TYR A 60 2.10 4.06 -5.95
CA TYR A 60 2.66 4.70 -7.15
C TYR A 60 1.54 4.99 -8.18
N PRO A 61 1.62 6.01 -9.07
CA PRO A 61 2.70 7.02 -9.25
C PRO A 61 2.73 8.12 -8.22
N TYR A 62 1.72 8.21 -7.37
CA TYR A 62 1.66 9.17 -6.29
C TYR A 62 2.46 8.69 -5.07
N GLY A 63 3.70 8.21 -5.31
CA GLY A 63 4.65 7.39 -4.50
C GLY A 63 4.88 7.79 -3.05
N ARG A 64 3.81 8.12 -2.37
CA ARG A 64 3.69 8.66 -1.02
C ARG A 64 2.94 7.63 -0.21
N GLU A 65 3.23 7.66 1.07
CA GLU A 65 2.41 7.01 2.06
C GLU A 65 0.95 7.48 1.92
N ARG A 66 0.04 6.52 1.97
CA ARG A 66 -1.41 6.75 1.92
C ARG A 66 -2.00 6.69 3.31
N PHE A 67 -1.64 5.66 4.07
CA PHE A 67 -2.03 5.47 5.45
C PHE A 67 -1.14 4.43 6.11
N ARG A 68 -1.29 4.31 7.43
CA ARG A 68 -0.62 3.33 8.27
C ARG A 68 -1.64 2.73 9.21
N ASN A 69 -1.51 1.44 9.46
CA ASN A 69 -2.17 0.78 10.57
C ASN A 69 -1.13 0.26 11.54
N GLU A 70 -1.48 0.22 12.81
CA GLU A 70 -0.59 -0.27 13.85
C GLU A 70 -1.29 -1.29 14.74
N THR A 71 -0.48 -2.18 15.30
CA THR A 71 -0.87 -3.11 16.34
C THR A 71 0.33 -3.38 17.23
N ARG A 72 0.13 -4.14 18.31
CA ARG A 72 1.19 -4.61 19.20
C ARG A 72 1.38 -6.10 19.02
N SER A 73 2.63 -6.57 19.04
CA SER A 73 2.90 -8.00 19.05
C SER A 73 2.37 -8.63 20.35
N ALA A 74 1.72 -9.78 20.20
CA ALA A 74 1.21 -10.56 21.32
C ALA A 74 2.35 -11.29 22.06
N ALA A 75 2.01 -12.07 23.10
CA ALA A 75 2.97 -12.81 23.91
C ALA A 75 3.81 -13.83 23.11
N ASP A 76 3.27 -14.35 22.01
CA ASP A 76 3.94 -15.22 21.04
C ASP A 76 4.75 -14.45 19.98
N GLY A 77 4.84 -13.12 20.11
CA GLY A 77 5.52 -12.25 19.16
C GLY A 77 4.70 -11.93 17.91
N ALA A 78 3.47 -12.45 17.76
CA ALA A 78 2.68 -12.26 16.55
C ALA A 78 1.94 -10.92 16.53
N ALA A 79 1.99 -10.23 15.40
CA ALA A 79 1.18 -9.06 15.06
C ALA A 79 0.42 -9.34 13.77
N ALA A 80 -0.89 -9.11 13.76
CA ALA A 80 -1.76 -9.41 12.62
C ALA A 80 -2.54 -8.18 12.15
N PHE A 81 -2.68 -8.07 10.84
CA PHE A 81 -3.39 -7.00 10.15
C PHE A 81 -4.43 -7.62 9.21
N PRO A 82 -5.71 -7.26 9.35
CA PRO A 82 -6.72 -7.67 8.38
C PRO A 82 -6.49 -6.97 7.04
N ALA A 83 -6.99 -7.56 5.96
CA ALA A 83 -6.99 -6.91 4.66
C ALA A 83 -7.94 -5.71 4.64
N ILE A 84 -7.53 -4.63 3.97
CA ILE A 84 -8.39 -3.50 3.63
C ILE A 84 -8.51 -3.45 2.11
N ARG A 85 -9.76 -3.55 1.63
CA ARG A 85 -10.09 -3.58 0.22
C ARG A 85 -11.23 -2.62 -0.06
N GLU A 86 -11.11 -1.85 -1.14
CA GLU A 86 -12.07 -0.81 -1.47
C GLU A 86 -12.23 -0.67 -2.98
N TRP A 87 -13.44 -0.28 -3.40
CA TRP A 87 -13.68 0.19 -4.76
C TRP A 87 -13.10 1.60 -4.91
N ARG A 88 -12.28 1.78 -5.95
CA ARG A 88 -11.68 3.06 -6.32
C ARG A 88 -12.03 3.38 -7.76
N ALA A 89 -12.31 4.65 -8.04
CA ALA A 89 -12.46 5.13 -9.41
C ALA A 89 -11.07 5.47 -9.95
N GLU A 90 -10.66 4.81 -11.03
CA GLU A 90 -9.42 5.11 -11.76
C GLU A 90 -9.74 5.64 -13.15
N SER A 91 -8.83 6.39 -13.75
CA SER A 91 -8.94 6.84 -15.13
C SER A 91 -7.70 6.42 -15.90
N MET A 92 -7.82 6.15 -17.20
CA MET A 92 -6.68 5.74 -18.04
C MET A 92 -5.75 6.90 -18.45
N MET A 93 -5.95 8.13 -17.93
CA MET A 93 -5.12 9.28 -18.30
C MET A 93 -3.76 9.30 -17.56
N LEU A 94 -2.73 9.84 -18.24
CA LEU A 94 -1.37 10.32 -17.88
C LEU A 94 -0.49 9.59 -16.83
N HIS A 95 -1.07 8.87 -15.88
CA HIS A 95 -0.41 8.30 -14.72
C HIS A 95 -0.79 6.82 -14.50
N GLY A 96 -1.70 6.28 -15.32
CA GLY A 96 -2.10 4.88 -15.25
C GLY A 96 -2.89 4.54 -13.98
N ALA A 97 -2.85 3.26 -13.61
CA ALA A 97 -3.53 2.74 -12.43
C ALA A 97 -2.68 2.92 -11.16
N GLN A 98 -3.32 3.15 -10.01
CA GLN A 98 -2.61 3.19 -8.73
C GLN A 98 -2.18 1.77 -8.34
N THR A 99 -0.91 1.62 -8.02
CA THR A 99 -0.34 0.37 -7.54
C THR A 99 0.09 0.55 -6.10
N TYR A 100 -0.47 -0.25 -5.18
CA TYR A 100 -0.15 -0.22 -3.76
C TYR A 100 1.04 -1.12 -3.44
N PHE A 101 1.90 -0.66 -2.55
CA PHE A 101 3.03 -1.42 -2.01
C PHE A 101 3.16 -1.14 -0.51
N TRP A 102 3.81 -2.03 0.22
CA TRP A 102 3.75 -2.06 1.67
C TRP A 102 5.11 -2.21 2.32
N ASN A 103 5.21 -1.65 3.52
CA ASN A 103 6.41 -1.72 4.33
C ASN A 103 6.08 -2.02 5.80
N TRP A 104 6.96 -2.80 6.41
CA TRP A 104 6.97 -3.04 7.85
C TRP A 104 7.80 -1.96 8.55
N CYS A 105 7.34 -1.51 9.70
CA CYS A 105 8.16 -0.86 10.70
C CYS A 105 7.86 -1.46 12.07
N VAL A 106 8.90 -1.86 12.80
CA VAL A 106 8.79 -2.47 14.13
C VAL A 106 9.69 -1.73 15.09
N GLU A 107 9.11 -1.20 16.17
CA GLU A 107 9.82 -0.51 17.23
C GLU A 107 9.55 -1.15 18.60
N LYS A 108 10.60 -1.26 19.42
CA LYS A 108 10.54 -1.70 20.81
C LYS A 108 11.74 -1.13 21.56
N THR A 109 11.50 -0.48 22.69
CA THR A 109 12.57 0.01 23.56
C THR A 109 13.56 -1.11 23.90
N GLY A 110 14.85 -0.82 23.77
CA GLY A 110 15.94 -1.80 23.96
C GLY A 110 16.33 -2.56 22.68
N TYR A 111 15.64 -2.32 21.57
CA TYR A 111 15.94 -2.92 20.28
C TYR A 111 16.11 -1.86 19.18
N GLU A 112 16.95 -2.16 18.19
CA GLU A 112 17.02 -1.39 16.95
C GLU A 112 15.71 -1.51 16.16
N THR A 113 15.20 -0.39 15.64
CA THR A 113 14.00 -0.40 14.79
C THR A 113 14.26 -1.14 13.50
N TYR A 114 13.38 -2.09 13.18
CA TYR A 114 13.37 -2.78 11.89
C TYR A 114 12.42 -2.09 10.92
N GLU A 115 12.88 -1.82 9.70
CA GLU A 115 12.08 -1.18 8.65
C GLU A 115 12.37 -1.82 7.29
N THR A 116 11.34 -1.98 6.47
CA THR A 116 11.50 -2.29 5.03
C THR A 116 11.31 -1.02 4.18
N MET A 117 11.91 -1.00 2.99
CA MET A 117 11.86 0.16 2.07
C MET A 117 11.50 -0.25 0.63
N ASN A 118 10.48 -1.10 0.49
CA ASN A 118 9.90 -1.50 -0.78
C ASN A 118 9.33 -0.29 -1.52
N ARG A 119 9.48 -0.32 -2.85
CA ARG A 119 8.95 0.68 -3.79
C ARG A 119 7.95 0.10 -4.79
N GLU A 120 7.76 -1.20 -4.72
CA GLU A 120 6.90 -2.00 -5.58
C GLU A 120 6.27 -3.14 -4.77
N PRO A 121 5.17 -3.75 -5.24
CA PRO A 121 4.42 -4.75 -4.46
C PRO A 121 5.21 -6.03 -4.19
N ASP A 122 6.02 -6.48 -5.17
CA ASP A 122 6.62 -7.81 -5.18
C ASP A 122 7.67 -8.03 -4.07
N GLY A 123 8.21 -6.95 -3.50
CA GLY A 123 9.18 -7.02 -2.39
C GLY A 123 8.55 -7.18 -1.00
N PHE A 124 7.22 -7.15 -0.89
CA PHE A 124 6.54 -7.25 0.40
C PHE A 124 6.29 -8.71 0.81
N GLU A 125 6.86 -9.11 1.94
CA GLU A 125 6.58 -10.41 2.57
C GLU A 125 5.43 -10.27 3.59
N PRO A 126 4.20 -10.73 3.27
CA PRO A 126 3.05 -10.60 4.15
C PRO A 126 3.10 -11.51 5.37
N ARG A 127 4.00 -12.52 5.40
CA ARG A 127 4.19 -13.45 6.52
C ARG A 127 5.62 -13.44 7.03
N ALA A 128 6.13 -12.24 7.32
CA ALA A 128 7.52 -12.05 7.73
C ALA A 128 7.79 -12.55 9.16
N GLN A 129 9.00 -13.07 9.36
CA GLN A 129 9.58 -13.25 10.69
C GLN A 129 10.76 -12.29 10.82
N VAL A 130 10.69 -11.39 11.80
CA VAL A 130 11.73 -10.39 12.03
C VAL A 130 12.51 -10.72 13.29
N ARG A 131 13.82 -10.54 13.21
CA ARG A 131 14.73 -10.67 14.34
C ARG A 131 15.23 -9.29 14.74
N LEU A 132 14.81 -8.80 15.89
CA LEU A 132 15.25 -7.53 16.44
C LEU A 132 16.60 -7.70 17.14
N ARG A 133 17.49 -6.74 16.90
CA ARG A 133 18.81 -6.65 17.56
C ARG A 133 18.74 -5.70 18.73
N ALA A 134 19.54 -5.93 19.77
CA ALA A 134 19.63 -4.98 20.88
C ALA A 134 20.16 -3.62 20.38
N GLY A 135 19.56 -2.52 20.84
CA GLY A 135 20.02 -1.18 20.45
C GLY A 135 19.01 -0.07 20.70
N GLU A 136 19.21 1.05 20.01
CA GLU A 136 18.36 2.24 20.14
C GLU A 136 17.17 2.18 19.19
N SER A 137 15.97 2.32 19.75
CA SER A 137 14.72 2.34 18.99
C SER A 137 14.48 3.74 18.43
N ARG A 138 14.31 3.83 17.11
CA ARG A 138 13.82 5.01 16.39
C ARG A 138 12.30 4.93 16.20
N SER A 139 11.65 6.08 16.05
CA SER A 139 10.21 6.10 15.90
C SER A 139 9.76 5.72 14.49
N CYS A 140 8.86 4.74 14.41
CA CYS A 140 8.11 4.42 13.22
C CYS A 140 7.30 5.62 12.71
N ASN A 141 7.00 6.64 13.53
CA ASN A 141 6.24 7.83 13.11
C ASN A 141 6.96 8.75 12.13
N SER A 142 8.27 8.55 11.91
CA SER A 142 8.99 9.35 10.93
C SER A 142 8.45 9.06 9.52
N ALA A 143 7.71 10.00 8.93
CA ALA A 143 7.62 10.11 7.49
C ALA A 143 9.05 10.39 7.04
N GLN A 144 9.77 9.41 6.50
CA GLN A 144 11.11 9.66 5.97
C GLN A 144 11.01 10.88 5.03
N PRO A 145 11.79 11.96 5.25
CA PRO A 145 12.00 12.95 4.23
C PRO A 145 12.50 12.23 2.98
N PRO A 146 12.18 12.72 1.75
CA PRO A 146 12.77 12.16 0.55
C PRO A 146 14.28 12.08 0.75
N LEU A 147 14.89 10.92 0.45
CA LEU A 147 16.35 10.81 0.37
C LEU A 147 16.84 11.93 -0.54
N THR A 148 17.37 13.01 0.03
CA THR A 148 18.10 14.01 -0.73
C THR A 148 19.29 13.28 -1.34
N PRO A 149 19.50 13.34 -2.67
CA PRO A 149 20.69 12.78 -3.26
C PRO A 149 21.91 13.42 -2.58
N ARG A 150 22.82 12.61 -2.03
CA ARG A 150 24.12 13.14 -1.60
C ARG A 150 24.76 13.80 -2.82
N PRO A 151 25.27 15.05 -2.72
CA PRO A 151 26.12 15.58 -3.76
C PRO A 151 27.32 14.63 -3.88
N ARG A 152 27.59 14.16 -5.10
CA ARG A 152 28.81 13.40 -5.39
C ARG A 152 30.02 14.35 -5.24
N PRO A 153 31.14 13.88 -4.68
CA PRO A 153 32.38 14.66 -4.63
C PRO A 153 32.90 14.97 -6.04
#